data_AF-A0A7C2S0A5-F1
#
_entry.id   AF-A0A7C2S0A5-F1
#
_cell.length_a   1.000
_cell.length_b   1.000
_cell.length_c   1.000
_cell.angle_alpha   90.00
_cell.angle_beta   90.00
_cell.angle_gamma   90.00
#
_symmetry.space_group_name_H-M   'P 1'
#
loop_
_entity.id
_entity.type
_entity.pdbx_description
1 polymer ?
#
loop_
_entity_poly.entity_id
_entity_poly.type
_entity_poly.pdbx_seq_one_letter_code
_entity_poly.pdbx_strand_id
1 'polypeptide(L)'
;MREELLEELARVSARVEIGVILEDLAFLDAEASWGPPDVRRHVLADGLYRRRFFDRLEECRAMADLWIRLKEYFGLPHPHCVRLLIHEVGHHRQTGGASSSGRAR
;
A
#
# COMPACT_ATOMS: atom_id res chain seq x y z
N MET A 1 -8.40 -1.18 13.00
CA MET A 1 -7.62 -2.09 12.13
C MET A 1 -7.88 -1.85 10.65
N ARG A 2 -9.06 -2.14 10.05
CA ARG A 2 -9.30 -1.86 8.61
C ARG A 2 -9.13 -0.39 8.24
N GLU A 3 -9.88 0.49 8.90
CA GLU A 3 -9.90 1.93 8.62
C GLU A 3 -8.52 2.54 8.87
N GLU A 4 -7.86 2.15 9.96
CA GLU A 4 -6.48 2.54 10.29
C GLU A 4 -5.49 2.19 9.16
N LEU A 5 -5.54 0.98 8.60
CA LEU A 5 -4.68 0.59 7.48
C LEU A 5 -5.00 1.40 6.21
N LEU A 6 -6.26 1.71 5.94
CA LEU A 6 -6.68 2.55 4.81
C LEU A 6 -6.27 4.02 5.01
N GLU A 7 -6.33 4.54 6.23
CA GLU A 7 -5.84 5.88 6.58
C GLU A 7 -4.32 5.99 6.44
N GLU A 8 -3.57 5.02 6.97
CA GLU A 8 -2.13 4.94 6.79
C GLU A 8 -1.78 4.96 5.30
N LEU A 9 -2.46 4.13 4.51
CA LEU A 9 -2.28 4.04 3.07
C LEU A 9 -2.66 5.34 2.34
N ALA A 10 -3.69 6.05 2.79
CA ALA A 10 -4.10 7.33 2.23
C ALA A 10 -3.11 8.47 2.54
N ARG A 11 -2.37 8.37 3.66
CA ARG A 11 -1.35 9.33 4.09
C ARG A 11 0.02 9.10 3.43
N VAL A 12 0.20 8.00 2.70
CA VAL A 12 1.46 7.70 2.00
C VAL A 12 1.79 8.82 1.00
N SER A 13 2.89 9.53 1.25
CA SER A 13 3.42 10.57 0.37
C SER A 13 4.44 9.94 -0.59
N ALA A 14 3.95 9.37 -1.68
CA ALA A 14 4.77 8.79 -2.73
C ALA A 14 4.85 9.68 -3.98
N ARG A 15 5.85 9.41 -4.83
CA ARG A 15 6.04 10.10 -6.12
C ARG A 15 5.07 9.65 -7.20
N VAL A 16 4.36 8.55 -6.97
CA VAL A 16 3.40 7.95 -7.91
C VAL A 16 2.09 7.64 -7.20
N GLU A 17 1.04 7.39 -7.98
CA GLU A 17 -0.25 7.01 -7.44
C GLU A 17 -0.18 5.72 -6.62
N ILE A 18 -0.95 5.67 -5.52
CA ILE A 18 -0.94 4.53 -4.60
C ILE A 18 -1.31 3.21 -5.29
N GLY A 19 -2.18 3.25 -6.29
CA GLY A 19 -2.56 2.07 -7.07
C GLY A 19 -1.37 1.43 -7.79
N VAL A 20 -0.49 2.25 -8.37
CA VAL A 20 0.74 1.79 -9.06
C VAL A 20 1.68 1.10 -8.06
N ILE A 21 1.80 1.66 -6.85
CA ILE A 21 2.63 1.09 -5.79
C ILE A 21 2.09 -0.27 -5.36
N LEU A 22 0.77 -0.39 -5.18
CA LEU A 22 0.13 -1.64 -4.78
C LEU A 22 0.25 -2.72 -5.86
N GLU A 23 0.10 -2.36 -7.14
CA GLU A 23 0.29 -3.29 -8.25
C GLU A 23 1.73 -3.82 -8.32
N ASP A 24 2.71 -2.92 -8.22
CA ASP A 24 4.13 -3.29 -8.27
C ASP A 24 4.53 -4.13 -7.06
N LEU A 25 4.08 -3.75 -5.86
CA LEU A 25 4.30 -4.55 -4.65
C LEU A 25 3.69 -5.93 -4.77
N ALA A 26 2.48 -6.05 -5.32
CA ALA A 26 1.86 -7.36 -5.49
C ALA A 26 2.66 -8.28 -6.42
N PHE A 27 3.24 -7.72 -7.48
CA PHE A 27 4.12 -8.46 -8.38
C PHE A 27 5.43 -8.88 -7.69
N LEU A 28 6.14 -7.94 -7.06
CA LEU A 28 7.37 -8.22 -6.31
C LEU A 28 7.15 -9.24 -5.19
N ASP A 29 5.99 -9.18 -4.53
CA ASP A 29 5.61 -10.07 -3.44
C ASP A 29 5.37 -11.50 -3.92
N ALA A 30 4.82 -11.66 -5.12
CA ALA A 30 4.65 -12.97 -5.75
C ALA A 30 6.00 -13.58 -6.12
N GLU A 31 6.93 -12.79 -6.67
CA GLU A 31 8.29 -13.22 -6.98
C GLU A 31 9.10 -13.60 -5.74
N ALA A 32 8.86 -12.93 -4.61
CA ALA A 32 9.54 -13.17 -3.33
C ALA A 32 8.80 -14.15 -2.39
N SER A 33 7.71 -14.78 -2.85
CA SER A 33 6.80 -15.58 -2.03
C SER A 33 7.43 -16.82 -1.37
N TRP A 34 8.53 -17.31 -1.92
CA TRP A 34 9.30 -18.46 -1.41
C TRP A 34 10.30 -18.08 -0.31
N GLY A 35 10.53 -16.79 -0.09
CA GLY A 35 11.50 -16.29 0.89
C GLY A 35 10.93 -16.14 2.31
N PRO A 36 11.77 -16.17 3.36
CA PRO A 36 11.37 -15.81 4.71
C PRO A 36 10.78 -14.40 4.79
N PRO A 37 9.93 -14.09 5.81
CA PRO A 37 9.29 -12.79 5.94
C PRO A 37 10.24 -11.58 5.87
N ASP A 38 11.42 -11.69 6.48
CA ASP A 38 12.40 -10.59 6.50
C ASP A 38 13.08 -10.38 5.14
N VAL A 39 13.34 -11.47 4.41
CA VAL A 39 13.85 -11.41 3.04
C VAL A 39 12.79 -10.77 2.13
N ARG A 40 11.54 -11.18 2.29
CA ARG A 40 10.41 -10.64 1.53
C ARG A 40 10.24 -9.13 1.77
N ARG A 41 10.26 -8.67 3.02
CA ARG A 41 10.29 -7.23 3.36
C ARG A 41 11.43 -6.48 2.67
N HIS A 42 12.64 -7.06 2.71
CA HIS A 42 13.81 -6.45 2.12
C HIS A 42 13.68 -6.31 0.59
N VAL A 43 13.22 -7.37 -0.09
CA VAL A 43 13.00 -7.36 -1.54
C VAL A 43 11.96 -6.32 -1.95
N LEU A 44 10.86 -6.20 -1.21
CA LEU A 44 9.83 -5.20 -1.47
C LEU A 44 10.37 -3.77 -1.31
N ALA A 45 11.04 -3.49 -0.19
CA ALA A 45 11.59 -2.16 0.08
C ALA A 45 12.65 -1.75 -0.96
N ASP A 46 13.53 -2.67 -1.33
CA ASP A 46 14.55 -2.43 -2.35
C ASP A 46 13.93 -2.26 -3.74
N GLY A 47 12.89 -3.03 -4.06
CA GLY A 47 12.12 -2.89 -5.29
C GLY A 47 11.50 -1.50 -5.44
N LEU A 48 10.90 -0.97 -4.37
CA LEU A 48 10.35 0.39 -4.31
C LEU A 48 11.44 1.46 -4.46
N TYR A 49 12.59 1.25 -3.81
CA TYR A 49 13.71 2.19 -3.82
C TYR A 49 14.34 2.31 -5.22
N ARG A 50 14.62 1.17 -5.88
CA ARG A 50 15.18 1.14 -7.24
C ARG A 50 14.26 1.84 -8.26
N ARG A 51 12.94 1.74 -8.07
CA ARG A 51 11.93 2.40 -8.91
C ARG A 51 11.69 3.86 -8.55
N ARG A 52 12.32 4.36 -7.46
CA ARG A 52 12.22 5.73 -6.98
C ARG A 52 10.78 6.16 -6.68
N PHE A 53 9.99 5.27 -6.09
CA PHE A 53 8.62 5.60 -5.66
C PHE A 53 8.58 6.51 -4.42
N PHE A 54 9.66 6.49 -3.64
CA PHE A 54 9.86 7.30 -2.44
C PHE A 54 11.22 8.01 -2.50
N ASP A 55 11.37 9.06 -1.70
CA ASP A 55 12.64 9.81 -1.58
C ASP A 55 13.62 9.09 -0.66
N ARG A 56 13.09 8.37 0.32
CA ARG A 56 13.87 7.74 1.40
C ARG A 56 13.66 6.24 1.45
N LEU A 57 14.72 5.54 1.87
CA LEU A 57 14.66 4.08 2.06
C LEU A 57 13.74 3.71 3.22
N GLU A 58 13.65 4.55 4.25
CA GLU A 58 12.76 4.38 5.39
C GLU A 58 11.29 4.36 4.97
N GLU A 59 10.91 5.22 4.01
CA GLU A 59 9.55 5.27 3.45
C GLU A 59 9.25 4.01 2.63
N CYS A 60 10.23 3.50 1.89
CA CYS A 60 10.11 2.23 1.18
C CYS A 60 9.88 1.06 2.14
N ARG A 61 10.61 1.03 3.27
CA ARG A 61 10.44 0.00 4.31
C ARG A 61 9.07 0.09 4.97
N ALA A 62 8.64 1.29 5.36
CA ALA A 62 7.33 1.52 5.95
C ALA A 62 6.20 1.09 4.99
N MET A 63 6.33 1.36 3.70
CA MET A 63 5.36 0.93 2.69
C MET A 63 5.35 -0.60 2.50
N ALA A 64 6.51 -1.25 2.51
CA ALA A 64 6.60 -2.71 2.46
C ALA A 64 5.95 -3.38 3.68
N ASP A 65 6.16 -2.83 4.88
CA ASP A 65 5.52 -3.33 6.10
C ASP A 65 4.01 -3.09 6.10
N LEU A 66 3.55 -1.94 5.61
CA LEU A 66 2.14 -1.64 5.41
C LEU A 66 1.50 -2.64 4.42
N TRP A 67 2.18 -2.95 3.31
CA TRP A 67 1.73 -3.94 2.35
C TRP A 67 1.52 -5.33 2.96
N ILE A 68 2.46 -5.81 3.78
CA ILE A 68 2.33 -7.12 4.44
C ILE A 68 1.11 -7.15 5.36
N ARG A 69 0.92 -6.11 6.19
CA ARG A 69 -0.25 -5.98 7.06
C ARG A 69 -1.56 -5.93 6.25
N LEU A 70 -1.58 -5.20 5.13
CA LEU A 70 -2.73 -5.15 4.23
C LEU A 70 -3.03 -6.52 3.63
N LYS A 71 -2.01 -7.23 3.15
CA LYS A 71 -2.15 -8.57 2.57
C LYS A 71 -2.72 -9.58 3.57
N GLU A 72 -2.20 -9.56 4.79
CA GLU A 72 -2.68 -10.42 5.88
C GLU A 72 -4.12 -10.09 6.28
N TYR A 73 -4.44 -8.80 6.43
CA TYR A 73 -5.76 -8.35 6.83
C TYR A 73 -6.85 -8.67 5.79
N PHE A 74 -6.57 -8.36 4.52
CA PHE A 74 -7.52 -8.55 3.42
C PHE A 74 -7.47 -9.96 2.81
N GLY A 75 -6.55 -10.82 3.26
CA GLY A 75 -6.35 -12.15 2.71
C GLY A 75 -6.13 -12.10 1.20
N LEU A 76 -5.13 -11.36 0.73
CA LEU A 76 -4.84 -11.17 -0.70
C LEU A 76 -3.85 -12.25 -1.20
N PRO A 77 -4.31 -13.41 -1.71
CA PRO A 77 -3.41 -14.49 -2.12
C PRO A 77 -2.71 -14.20 -3.45
N HIS A 78 -3.28 -13.34 -4.31
CA HIS A 78 -2.84 -13.15 -5.68
C HIS A 78 -2.78 -11.66 -6.06
N PRO A 79 -1.85 -11.24 -6.93
CA PRO A 79 -1.77 -9.87 -7.43
C PRO A 79 -3.06 -9.30 -8.01
N HIS A 80 -3.91 -10.15 -8.60
CA HIS A 80 -5.20 -9.73 -9.15
C HIS A 80 -6.20 -9.27 -8.08
N CYS A 81 -6.04 -9.73 -6.83
CA CYS A 81 -6.85 -9.27 -5.70
C CYS A 81 -6.53 -7.82 -5.31
N VAL A 82 -5.39 -7.27 -5.76
CA VAL A 82 -4.98 -5.90 -5.43
C VAL A 82 -5.90 -4.86 -6.07
N ARG A 83 -6.55 -5.17 -7.20
CA ARG A 83 -7.52 -4.25 -7.83
C ARG A 83 -8.73 -3.97 -6.93
N LEU A 84 -9.14 -4.94 -6.11
CA LEU A 84 -10.19 -4.75 -5.11
C LEU A 84 -9.75 -3.79 -4.01
N LEU A 85 -8.49 -3.90 -3.56
CA LEU A 85 -7.92 -2.97 -2.59
C LEU A 85 -7.81 -1.55 -3.17
N ILE A 86 -7.36 -1.41 -4.42
CA ILE A 86 -7.29 -0.12 -5.10
C ILE A 86 -8.68 0.55 -5.17
N HIS A 87 -9.71 -0.23 -5.52
CA HIS A 87 -11.09 0.27 -5.55
C HIS A 87 -11.56 0.72 -4.16
N GLU A 88 -11.29 -0.06 -3.12
CA GLU A 88 -11.66 0.28 -1.75
C GLU A 88 -10.99 1.56 -1.25
N VAL A 89 -9.70 1.74 -1.57
CA VAL A 89 -8.94 2.96 -1.24
C VAL A 89 -9.51 4.16 -1.98
N GLY A 90 -9.85 4.00 -3.26
CA GLY A 90 -10.53 5.04 -4.03
C GLY A 90 -11.85 5.47 -3.40
N HIS A 91 -12.66 4.51 -2.96
CA HIS A 91 -13.91 4.79 -2.27
C HIS A 91 -13.70 5.48 -0.92
N HIS A 92 -12.75 5.02 -0.10
CA HIS A 92 -12.42 5.62 1.19
C HIS A 92 -11.96 7.08 1.06
N ARG A 93 -11.17 7.42 0.04
CA ARG A 93 -10.77 8.81 -0.23
C ARG A 93 -11.94 9.70 -0.60
N GLN A 94 -12.94 9.17 -1.31
CA GLN A 94 -14.14 9.91 -1.71
C GLN A 94 -15.11 10.13 -0.53
N THR A 95 -15.31 9.11 0.32
CA THR A 95 -16.20 9.22 1.48
C THR A 95 -15.57 10.03 2.62
N GLY A 96 -14.24 9.98 2.80
CA GLY A 96 -13.53 10.81 3.76
C GLY A 96 -13.48 12.29 3.39
N GLY A 97 -13.49 12.63 2.09
CA GLY A 97 -13.56 14.02 1.61
C GLY A 97 -14.94 14.67 1.75
N ALA A 98 -16.02 13.88 1.78
CA ALA A 98 -17.37 14.39 1.95
C ALA A 98 -17.66 14.85 3.41
N SER A 99 -16.94 14.31 4.39
CA SER A 99 -17.16 14.63 5.81
C SER A 99 -16.53 15.97 6.26
N SER A 100 -15.68 16.61 5.45
CA SER A 100 -15.02 17.87 5.82
C SER A 100 -15.65 19.14 5.23
N SER A 101 -16.77 19.05 4.50
CA SER A 101 -17.42 20.20 3.85
C SER A 101 -18.72 20.66 4.53
N GLY A 102 -18.89 20.41 5.83
CA GLY A 102 -20.19 20.55 6.49
C GLY A 102 -20.19 21.12 7.90
N ARG A 103 -19.37 22.12 8.24
CA ARG A 103 -19.66 22.98 9.42
C ARG A 103 -18.98 24.34 9.34
N ALA A 104 -19.55 25.21 8.52
CA ALA A 104 -19.40 26.65 8.67
C ALA A 104 -20.77 27.29 8.44
N ARG A 105 -21.51 27.48 9.53
CA ARG A 105 -22.42 28.60 9.79
C ARG A 105 -22.87 28.55 11.25
#